data_AF-A0A812D3R1-F1
#
_entry.id   AF-A0A812D3R1-F1
#
_cell.length_a   1.000
_cell.length_b   1.000
_cell.length_c   1.000
_cell.angle_alpha   90.00
_cell.angle_beta   90.00
_cell.angle_gamma   90.00
#
_symmetry.space_group_name_H-M   'P 1'
#
loop_
_entity.id
_entity.type
_entity.pdbx_description
1 polymer ?
#
loop_
_entity_poly.entity_id
_entity_poly.type
_entity_poly.pdbx_seq_one_letter_code
_entity_poly.pdbx_strand_id
1 'polypeptide(L)'
;MKEYRLVSLDRFDGENLNSTVYFLSHMHSDHTVGLDQDAFFERLERSGNSYLYCSTITRILLLGNEEKYGRLTPYVKPLEVFCPTTIDIPAACDQDQNSTVLVTLFPAEHCLGSVMFLFEGQEDNVLYTGDFRWGNSEATHIPYLNPSAKPLRSMYVDTTFCCPKAFHIPSREQCEAGVISLVSSHFQKYGPDAYIWIESRTNFGYEMLLKELSLHMKMKIHVDHWKKVLYDQISGLEDIFTENAEETRIHAHPENKYKRFVKNGLPCGFVLPNNSGNLIRIKPSTMWFTTLPEIVNIVTQNGPSRYRACYSFHSSYAEIRDLVQYLKPARVFPNVIPTSKTFDEIQDALNSFLLNPHYKHFSSIESEEQPLGIMKITKSSVQDSASFGDCVFDETQSQSVGLKAGAGLDNNVPAHVGHGVTDDSHESLLGLLFISLSKMLHTK
;
A
#
# COMPACT_ATOMS: atom_id res chain seq x y z
N MET A 1 15.86 -7.38 10.01
CA MET A 1 16.01 -6.32 11.05
C MET A 1 17.19 -6.65 11.97
N LYS A 2 17.78 -5.68 12.68
CA LYS A 2 19.01 -5.86 13.48
C LYS A 2 18.81 -6.71 14.74
N GLU A 3 17.63 -6.60 15.35
CA GLU A 3 17.23 -7.33 16.55
C GLU A 3 17.08 -8.81 16.18
N TYR A 4 16.05 -9.13 15.40
CA TYR A 4 15.74 -10.49 14.95
C TYR A 4 16.45 -10.84 13.64
N ARG A 5 17.65 -11.41 13.74
CA ARG A 5 18.55 -11.68 12.60
C ARG A 5 18.06 -12.76 11.65
N LEU A 6 17.29 -13.71 12.16
CA LEU A 6 16.74 -14.83 11.40
C LEU A 6 15.35 -14.53 10.80
N VAL A 7 14.91 -13.27 10.91
CA VAL A 7 13.65 -12.77 10.36
C VAL A 7 13.93 -11.82 9.21
N SER A 8 13.40 -12.16 8.03
CA SER A 8 13.42 -11.31 6.84
C SER A 8 12.03 -10.77 6.53
N LEU A 9 11.94 -9.52 6.07
CA LEU A 9 10.69 -8.87 5.69
C LEU A 9 10.85 -8.25 4.31
N ASP A 10 9.86 -8.47 3.44
CA ASP A 10 9.73 -7.85 2.09
C ASP A 10 10.94 -8.00 1.15
N ARG A 11 11.86 -8.90 1.48
CA ARG A 11 13.04 -9.22 0.70
C ARG A 11 13.43 -10.68 0.91
N PHE A 12 13.58 -11.41 -0.19
CA PHE A 12 13.64 -12.87 -0.17
C PHE A 12 14.80 -13.45 -1.00
N ASP A 13 15.73 -12.59 -1.41
CA ASP A 13 16.95 -12.92 -2.14
C ASP A 13 18.21 -12.59 -1.33
N GLY A 14 19.37 -13.04 -1.82
CA GLY A 14 20.67 -12.71 -1.24
C GLY A 14 20.84 -13.18 0.21
N GLU A 15 21.29 -12.28 1.10
CA GLU A 15 21.52 -12.60 2.51
C GLU A 15 20.24 -13.01 3.26
N ASN A 16 19.06 -12.61 2.76
CA ASN A 16 17.78 -12.98 3.36
C ASN A 16 17.52 -14.48 3.29
N LEU A 17 18.16 -15.21 2.36
CA LEU A 17 18.10 -16.68 2.30
C LEU A 17 18.70 -17.34 3.55
N ASN A 18 19.45 -16.63 4.39
CA ASN A 18 19.93 -17.14 5.67
C ASN A 18 18.85 -17.09 6.78
N SER A 19 17.74 -16.37 6.58
CA SER A 19 16.63 -16.29 7.55
C SER A 19 15.82 -17.58 7.61
N THR A 20 15.24 -17.87 8.76
CA THR A 20 14.39 -19.04 9.01
C THR A 20 12.90 -18.69 9.07
N VAL A 21 12.57 -17.40 9.15
CA VAL A 21 11.21 -16.88 9.16
C VAL A 21 11.11 -15.67 8.22
N TYR A 22 10.04 -15.60 7.44
CA TYR A 22 9.83 -14.57 6.44
C TYR A 22 8.49 -13.88 6.64
N PHE A 23 8.42 -12.58 6.37
CA PHE A 23 7.19 -11.80 6.40
C PHE A 23 7.01 -11.01 5.10
N LEU A 24 5.76 -10.90 4.64
CA LEU A 24 5.36 -10.04 3.53
C LEU A 24 4.30 -9.05 4.00
N SER A 25 4.64 -7.77 4.00
CA SER A 25 3.75 -6.69 4.45
C SER A 25 2.59 -6.47 3.49
N HIS A 26 2.84 -6.52 2.17
CA HIS A 26 1.84 -6.27 1.14
C HIS A 26 2.26 -6.78 -0.25
N MET A 27 1.33 -6.77 -1.21
CA MET A 27 1.53 -7.31 -2.57
C MET A 27 1.96 -6.27 -3.61
N HIS A 28 3.15 -5.67 -3.47
CA HIS A 28 3.81 -4.91 -4.53
C HIS A 28 5.13 -5.54 -5.00
N SER A 29 5.56 -5.21 -6.22
CA SER A 29 6.66 -5.91 -6.90
C SER A 29 8.04 -5.69 -6.25
N ASP A 30 8.26 -4.50 -5.72
CA ASP A 30 9.46 -4.10 -4.99
C ASP A 30 9.58 -4.74 -3.59
N HIS A 31 8.45 -5.13 -3.00
CA HIS A 31 8.38 -5.87 -1.74
C HIS A 31 8.29 -7.40 -1.92
N THR A 32 8.27 -7.91 -3.15
CA THR A 32 8.17 -9.36 -3.45
C THR A 32 9.44 -9.90 -4.13
N VAL A 33 10.54 -9.14 -4.10
CA VAL A 33 11.79 -9.50 -4.77
C VAL A 33 12.40 -10.75 -4.14
N GLY A 34 12.56 -11.79 -4.97
CA GLY A 34 13.10 -13.09 -4.57
C GLY A 34 12.03 -14.17 -4.34
N LEU A 35 10.75 -13.81 -4.17
CA LEU A 35 9.69 -14.78 -3.85
C LEU A 35 9.44 -15.83 -4.94
N ASP A 36 9.74 -15.50 -6.20
CA ASP A 36 9.55 -16.35 -7.37
C ASP A 36 10.82 -17.12 -7.77
N GLN A 37 11.90 -17.01 -6.99
CA GLN A 37 13.20 -17.59 -7.33
C GLN A 37 13.35 -19.00 -6.74
N ASP A 38 13.94 -19.92 -7.53
CA ASP A 38 14.21 -21.31 -7.11
C ASP A 38 14.97 -21.39 -5.79
N ALA A 39 15.96 -20.52 -5.58
CA ALA A 39 16.75 -20.47 -4.35
C ALA A 39 15.90 -20.22 -3.10
N PHE A 40 14.83 -19.43 -3.20
CA PHE A 40 13.94 -19.18 -2.07
C PHE A 40 13.07 -20.41 -1.77
N PHE A 41 12.59 -21.11 -2.79
CA PHE A 41 11.85 -22.36 -2.61
C PHE A 41 12.73 -23.47 -1.99
N GLU A 42 13.94 -23.67 -2.51
CA GLU A 42 14.91 -24.60 -1.94
C GLU A 42 15.21 -24.28 -0.48
N ARG A 43 15.27 -22.99 -0.14
CA ARG A 43 15.45 -22.54 1.24
C ARG A 43 14.28 -22.93 2.14
N LEU A 44 13.04 -22.77 1.69
CA LEU A 44 11.84 -23.17 2.45
C LEU A 44 11.76 -24.69 2.61
N GLU A 45 12.04 -25.44 1.54
CA GLU A 45 12.04 -26.91 1.53
C GLU A 45 13.10 -27.50 2.47
N ARG A 46 14.33 -26.99 2.42
CA ARG A 46 15.46 -27.54 3.17
C ARG A 46 15.28 -27.46 4.69
N SER A 47 14.68 -26.39 5.20
CA SER A 47 14.49 -26.23 6.64
C SER A 47 13.30 -27.01 7.19
N GLY A 48 12.28 -27.32 6.38
CA GLY A 48 11.07 -28.04 6.79
C GLY A 48 10.18 -27.32 7.81
N ASN A 49 10.62 -26.20 8.38
CA ASN A 49 9.92 -25.39 9.38
C ASN A 49 10.02 -23.88 9.12
N SER A 50 10.41 -23.47 7.92
CA SER A 50 10.44 -22.06 7.49
C SER A 50 9.17 -21.70 6.73
N TYR A 51 8.60 -20.54 7.05
CA TYR A 51 7.31 -20.10 6.52
C TYR A 51 7.34 -18.61 6.14
N LEU A 52 6.47 -18.24 5.22
CA LEU A 52 6.16 -16.86 4.84
C LEU A 52 4.86 -16.43 5.53
N TYR A 53 4.95 -15.45 6.42
CA TYR A 53 3.82 -14.90 7.16
C TYR A 53 3.32 -13.61 6.51
N CYS A 54 2.00 -13.44 6.41
CA CYS A 54 1.39 -12.23 5.87
C CYS A 54 -0.05 -12.06 6.36
N SER A 55 -0.72 -10.98 5.99
CA SER A 55 -2.16 -10.85 6.29
C SER A 55 -3.00 -11.84 5.46
N THR A 56 -4.21 -12.16 5.94
CA THR A 56 -5.16 -13.02 5.22
C THR A 56 -5.45 -12.51 3.80
N ILE A 57 -5.58 -11.19 3.63
CA ILE A 57 -5.78 -10.57 2.30
C ILE A 57 -4.52 -10.68 1.44
N THR A 58 -3.33 -10.39 1.98
CA THR A 58 -2.07 -10.53 1.24
C THR A 58 -1.87 -11.95 0.73
N ARG A 59 -2.26 -12.98 1.50
CA ARG A 59 -2.24 -14.37 1.05
C ARG A 59 -3.15 -14.61 -0.16
N ILE A 60 -4.38 -14.09 -0.15
CA ILE A 60 -5.33 -14.20 -1.27
C ILE A 60 -4.72 -13.56 -2.53
N LEU A 61 -4.19 -12.35 -2.40
CA LEU A 61 -3.60 -11.61 -3.52
C LEU A 61 -2.33 -12.28 -4.06
N LEU A 62 -1.47 -12.83 -3.18
CA LEU A 62 -0.24 -13.53 -3.53
C LEU A 62 -0.54 -14.82 -4.30
N LEU A 63 -1.35 -15.70 -3.71
CA LEU A 63 -1.65 -17.02 -4.28
C LEU A 63 -2.62 -16.94 -5.45
N GLY A 64 -3.32 -15.80 -5.62
CA GLY A 64 -4.11 -15.49 -6.80
C GLY A 64 -3.31 -15.43 -8.10
N ASN A 65 -2.00 -15.21 -8.03
CA ASN A 65 -1.10 -15.37 -9.17
C ASN A 65 -0.45 -16.76 -9.11
N GLU A 66 -1.25 -17.79 -9.38
CA GLU A 66 -0.83 -19.19 -9.27
C GLU A 66 0.37 -19.53 -10.17
N GLU A 67 0.43 -18.94 -11.36
CA GLU A 67 1.55 -19.13 -12.31
C GLU A 67 2.89 -18.72 -11.68
N LYS A 68 2.90 -17.59 -10.95
CA LYS A 68 4.13 -17.02 -10.39
C LYS A 68 4.44 -17.55 -8.99
N TYR A 69 3.42 -17.69 -8.14
CA TYR A 69 3.59 -17.92 -6.71
C TYR A 69 2.92 -19.20 -6.19
N GLY A 70 2.32 -20.03 -7.06
CA GLY A 70 1.59 -21.23 -6.66
C GLY A 70 2.42 -22.22 -5.82
N ARG A 71 3.73 -22.32 -6.09
CA ARG A 71 4.70 -23.13 -5.31
C ARG A 71 4.80 -22.70 -3.84
N LEU A 72 4.43 -21.47 -3.49
CA LEU A 72 4.48 -20.98 -2.10
C LEU A 72 3.30 -21.48 -1.26
N THR A 73 2.23 -22.02 -1.86
CA THR A 73 1.00 -22.43 -1.16
C THR A 73 1.21 -23.17 0.17
N PRO A 74 2.07 -24.20 0.28
CA PRO A 74 2.28 -24.91 1.56
C PRO A 74 3.11 -24.13 2.59
N TYR A 75 3.77 -23.05 2.18
CA TYR A 75 4.67 -22.25 3.02
C TYR A 75 4.07 -20.92 3.48
N VAL A 76 2.93 -20.49 2.93
CA VAL A 76 2.29 -19.21 3.31
C VAL A 76 1.33 -19.40 4.48
N LYS A 77 1.62 -18.71 5.60
CA LYS A 77 0.79 -18.69 6.81
C LYS A 77 0.13 -17.32 6.99
N PRO A 78 -1.21 -17.22 6.85
CA PRO A 78 -1.89 -15.96 7.12
C PRO A 78 -1.94 -15.70 8.63
N LEU A 79 -1.87 -14.42 9.00
CA LEU A 79 -2.04 -13.91 10.34
C LEU A 79 -3.21 -12.92 10.36
N GLU A 80 -4.05 -13.02 11.39
CA GLU A 80 -5.18 -12.13 11.58
C GLU A 80 -4.73 -10.77 12.13
N VAL A 81 -5.30 -9.69 11.61
CA VAL A 81 -4.97 -8.31 12.02
C VAL A 81 -5.47 -8.07 13.45
N PHE A 82 -4.70 -7.34 14.25
CA PHE A 82 -4.94 -7.12 15.69
C PHE A 82 -4.98 -8.39 16.55
N CYS A 83 -4.49 -9.54 16.04
CA CYS A 83 -4.39 -10.78 16.79
C CYS A 83 -2.92 -11.11 17.11
N PRO A 84 -2.45 -10.91 18.35
CA PRO A 84 -1.09 -11.28 18.75
C PRO A 84 -0.87 -12.78 18.58
N THR A 85 0.10 -13.16 17.77
CA THR A 85 0.39 -14.56 17.41
C THR A 85 1.85 -14.88 17.72
N THR A 86 2.09 -15.91 18.53
CA THR A 86 3.45 -16.40 18.80
C THR A 86 3.96 -17.20 17.60
N ILE A 87 5.14 -16.83 17.12
CA ILE A 87 5.83 -17.47 16.00
C ILE A 87 7.15 -18.04 16.49
N ASP A 88 7.38 -19.30 16.17
CA ASP A 88 8.66 -19.95 16.39
C ASP A 88 9.68 -19.45 15.35
N ILE A 89 10.88 -19.13 15.83
CA ILE A 89 12.05 -18.79 15.02
C ILE A 89 13.01 -19.97 15.15
N PRO A 90 13.05 -20.87 14.15
CA PRO A 90 14.01 -21.96 14.13
C PRO A 90 15.43 -21.42 14.13
N ALA A 91 16.33 -22.12 14.83
CA ALA A 91 17.74 -21.82 14.77
C ALA A 91 18.30 -22.12 13.37
N ALA A 92 19.31 -21.36 12.92
CA ALA A 92 19.93 -21.57 11.61
C ALA A 92 20.82 -22.83 11.56
N CYS A 93 21.28 -23.29 12.72
CA CYS A 93 22.14 -24.46 12.90
C CYS A 93 21.67 -25.26 14.11
N ASP A 94 21.83 -26.59 14.08
CA ASP A 94 21.38 -27.50 15.15
C ASP A 94 21.99 -27.24 16.53
N GLN A 95 23.05 -26.43 16.60
CA GLN A 95 23.77 -26.07 17.82
C GLN A 95 23.16 -24.85 18.53
N ASP A 96 22.36 -24.05 17.80
CA ASP A 96 21.69 -22.88 18.33
C ASP A 96 20.30 -23.24 18.85
N GLN A 97 19.79 -22.46 19.81
CA GLN A 97 18.45 -22.68 20.34
C GLN A 97 17.40 -21.99 19.47
N ASN A 98 16.27 -22.66 19.28
CA ASN A 98 15.08 -22.02 18.74
C ASN A 98 14.64 -20.89 19.69
N SER A 99 14.14 -19.80 19.13
CA SER A 99 13.52 -18.71 19.88
C SER A 99 12.08 -18.52 19.44
N THR A 100 11.35 -17.64 20.11
CA THR A 100 9.99 -17.26 19.72
C THR A 100 9.84 -15.75 19.69
N VAL A 101 8.88 -15.26 18.92
CA VAL A 101 8.50 -13.85 18.89
C VAL A 101 6.98 -13.74 18.81
N LEU A 102 6.40 -12.85 19.60
CA LEU A 102 5.00 -12.49 19.48
C LEU A 102 4.87 -11.43 18.38
N VAL A 103 4.01 -11.68 17.40
CA VAL A 103 3.79 -10.76 16.28
C VAL A 103 2.34 -10.29 16.27
N THR A 104 2.15 -8.97 16.18
CA THR A 104 0.83 -8.35 16.01
C THR A 104 0.82 -7.54 14.72
N LEU A 105 -0.20 -7.76 13.88
CA LEU A 105 -0.39 -7.02 12.63
C LEU A 105 -1.28 -5.80 12.87
N PHE A 106 -0.93 -4.67 12.26
CA PHE A 106 -1.77 -3.47 12.20
C PHE A 106 -2.04 -3.09 10.74
N PRO A 107 -3.23 -2.58 10.38
CA PRO A 107 -3.46 -2.07 9.03
C PRO A 107 -2.47 -0.95 8.70
N ALA A 108 -1.71 -1.10 7.61
CA ALA A 108 -0.78 -0.07 7.16
C ALA A 108 -1.47 1.01 6.30
N GLU A 109 -2.72 0.79 5.89
CA GLU A 109 -3.48 1.72 5.06
C GLU A 109 -2.70 2.14 3.79
N HIS A 110 -1.95 1.24 3.17
CA HIS A 110 -1.20 1.50 1.94
C HIS A 110 -1.92 0.92 0.72
N CYS A 111 -2.29 -0.37 0.79
CA CYS A 111 -3.09 -1.06 -0.21
C CYS A 111 -3.96 -2.15 0.45
N LEU A 112 -4.76 -2.88 -0.32
CA LEU A 112 -5.48 -4.04 0.21
C LEU A 112 -4.50 -5.04 0.84
N GLY A 113 -4.78 -5.42 2.10
CA GLY A 113 -3.99 -6.37 2.86
C GLY A 113 -2.69 -5.83 3.44
N SER A 114 -2.33 -4.57 3.19
CA SER A 114 -1.08 -4.01 3.71
C SER A 114 -1.07 -3.91 5.23
N VAL A 115 0.00 -4.41 5.86
CA VAL A 115 0.13 -4.43 7.32
C VAL A 115 1.50 -3.97 7.80
N MET A 116 1.50 -3.34 8.97
CA MET A 116 2.68 -3.19 9.82
C MET A 116 2.81 -4.42 10.71
N PHE A 117 4.04 -4.75 11.11
CA PHE A 117 4.34 -5.84 12.04
C PHE A 117 4.99 -5.29 13.31
N LEU A 118 4.35 -5.52 14.46
CA LEU A 118 4.97 -5.33 15.77
C LEU A 118 5.49 -6.67 16.26
N PHE A 119 6.80 -6.74 16.51
CA PHE A 119 7.52 -7.87 17.07
C PHE A 119 7.79 -7.61 18.55
N GLU A 120 7.46 -8.57 19.41
CA GLU A 120 7.69 -8.51 20.84
C GLU A 120 8.35 -9.82 21.31
N GLY A 121 9.51 -9.74 21.93
CA GLY A 121 10.25 -10.92 22.38
C GLY A 121 11.50 -10.56 23.17
N GLN A 122 12.40 -11.54 23.33
CA GLN A 122 13.60 -11.38 24.17
C GLN A 122 14.64 -10.40 23.60
N GLU A 123 14.61 -10.12 22.29
CA GLU A 123 15.57 -9.25 21.60
C GLU A 123 15.09 -7.79 21.43
N ASP A 124 14.06 -7.38 22.19
CA ASP A 124 13.37 -6.08 22.20
C ASP A 124 12.11 -5.96 21.30
N ASN A 125 11.29 -4.94 21.58
CA ASN A 125 10.12 -4.61 20.77
C ASN A 125 10.50 -3.81 19.52
N VAL A 126 10.04 -4.27 18.35
CA VAL A 126 10.36 -3.67 17.05
C VAL A 126 9.10 -3.46 16.23
N LEU A 127 8.93 -2.28 15.63
CA LEU A 127 7.88 -2.02 14.66
C LEU A 127 8.47 -1.92 13.25
N TYR A 128 7.97 -2.72 12.31
CA TYR A 128 8.24 -2.57 10.89
C TYR A 128 6.95 -2.13 10.19
N THR A 129 6.98 -0.99 9.50
CA THR A 129 5.75 -0.42 8.93
C THR A 129 5.35 -1.04 7.60
N GLY A 130 6.26 -1.72 6.89
CA GLY A 130 6.13 -1.86 5.44
C GLY A 130 6.01 -0.48 4.80
N ASP A 131 5.24 -0.40 3.72
CA ASP A 131 4.71 0.86 3.22
C ASP A 131 3.42 1.21 3.94
N PHE A 132 3.25 2.47 4.32
CA PHE A 132 2.08 2.89 5.09
C PHE A 132 1.60 4.29 4.76
N ARG A 133 0.31 4.51 5.01
CA ARG A 133 -0.26 5.85 5.04
C ARG A 133 -1.26 6.00 6.18
N TRP A 134 -0.78 6.54 7.28
CA TRP A 134 -1.63 6.97 8.38
C TRP A 134 -1.79 8.48 8.40
N GLY A 135 -3.00 8.93 8.69
CA GLY A 135 -3.27 10.33 9.02
C GLY A 135 -2.65 10.72 10.36
N ASN A 136 -2.68 12.01 10.68
CA ASN A 136 -2.17 12.49 11.97
C ASN A 136 -2.93 11.84 13.13
N SER A 137 -2.20 11.47 14.18
CA SER A 137 -2.73 10.89 15.41
C SER A 137 -3.41 9.52 15.29
N GLU A 138 -3.39 8.86 14.12
CA GLU A 138 -3.99 7.52 13.92
C GLU A 138 -3.47 6.51 14.95
N ALA A 139 -2.16 6.53 15.21
CA ALA A 139 -1.51 5.65 16.17
C ALA A 139 -2.01 5.83 17.62
N THR A 140 -2.57 6.99 17.96
CA THR A 140 -3.14 7.25 19.30
C THR A 140 -4.40 6.45 19.57
N HIS A 141 -5.09 6.01 18.51
CA HIS A 141 -6.31 5.23 18.59
C HIS A 141 -6.07 3.72 18.66
N ILE A 142 -4.82 3.28 18.57
CA ILE A 142 -4.46 1.86 18.63
C ILE A 142 -3.85 1.56 20.01
N PRO A 143 -4.59 0.92 20.94
CA PRO A 143 -4.10 0.69 22.30
C PRO A 143 -2.81 -0.14 22.36
N TYR A 144 -2.63 -1.05 21.40
CA TYR A 144 -1.42 -1.86 21.27
C TYR A 144 -0.16 -1.05 20.90
N LEU A 145 -0.31 0.18 20.43
CA LEU A 145 0.79 1.08 20.11
C LEU A 145 0.96 2.19 21.15
N ASN A 146 0.53 1.93 22.39
CA ASN A 146 0.78 2.82 23.51
C ASN A 146 2.27 2.79 23.90
N PRO A 147 3.03 3.89 23.68
CA PRO A 147 4.48 3.92 23.90
C PRO A 147 4.86 3.76 25.38
N SER A 148 3.97 4.13 26.31
CA SER A 148 4.18 3.97 27.75
C SER A 148 4.03 2.52 28.19
N ALA A 149 3.18 1.74 27.51
CA ALA A 149 2.95 0.34 27.83
C ALA A 149 3.93 -0.58 27.09
N LYS A 150 4.27 -0.23 25.84
CA LYS A 150 5.13 -1.02 24.95
C LYS A 150 6.21 -0.11 24.34
N PRO A 151 7.29 0.19 25.07
CA PRO A 151 8.38 0.99 24.52
C PRO A 151 9.03 0.25 23.34
N LEU A 152 9.28 0.98 22.25
CA LEU A 152 9.92 0.43 21.06
C LEU A 152 11.43 0.65 21.11
N ARG A 153 12.20 -0.41 20.84
CA ARG A 153 13.64 -0.33 20.68
C ARG A 153 14.02 0.27 19.33
N SER A 154 13.36 -0.22 18.28
CA SER A 154 13.61 0.20 16.91
C SER A 154 12.31 0.28 16.13
N MET A 155 12.25 1.26 15.23
CA MET A 155 11.20 1.40 14.24
C MET A 155 11.85 1.44 12.84
N TYR A 156 11.36 0.60 11.94
CA TYR A 156 11.76 0.55 10.53
C TYR A 156 10.58 1.11 9.71
N VAL A 157 10.73 2.34 9.25
CA VAL A 157 9.62 3.19 8.79
C VAL A 157 9.71 3.50 7.31
N ASP A 158 8.56 3.48 6.62
CA ASP A 158 8.42 3.98 5.25
C ASP A 158 8.87 5.45 5.20
N THR A 159 9.83 5.70 4.31
CA THR A 159 10.45 7.00 4.11
C THR A 159 10.31 7.51 2.68
N THR A 160 9.37 6.95 1.90
CA THR A 160 9.09 7.31 0.51
C THR A 160 8.94 8.82 0.32
N PHE A 161 8.13 9.47 1.19
CA PHE A 161 7.96 10.92 1.21
C PHE A 161 8.59 11.58 2.45
N CYS A 162 9.69 11.03 2.97
CA CYS A 162 10.49 11.68 4.01
C CYS A 162 11.32 12.86 3.44
N CYS A 163 10.64 13.84 2.84
CA CYS A 163 11.23 15.07 2.35
C CYS A 163 10.36 16.31 2.70
N PRO A 164 10.95 17.46 3.06
CA PRO A 164 10.18 18.66 3.40
C PRO A 164 9.28 19.20 2.28
N LYS A 165 9.56 18.88 1.00
CA LYS A 165 8.69 19.27 -0.12
C LYS A 165 7.33 18.54 -0.08
N ALA A 166 7.30 17.34 0.48
CA ALA A 166 6.10 16.56 0.73
C ALA A 166 5.60 16.76 2.18
N PHE A 167 5.72 17.98 2.73
CA PHE A 167 5.30 18.26 4.11
C PHE A 167 3.83 17.92 4.37
N HIS A 168 2.97 18.28 3.42
CA HIS A 168 1.55 17.98 3.47
C HIS A 168 1.11 17.33 2.17
N ILE A 169 0.36 16.24 2.30
CA ILE A 169 -0.37 15.58 1.22
C ILE A 169 -1.86 15.65 1.63
N PRO A 170 -2.81 15.97 0.73
CA PRO A 170 -4.23 16.04 1.05
C PRO A 170 -4.69 14.71 1.58
N SER A 171 -5.61 14.73 2.54
CA SER A 171 -6.11 13.51 3.16
C SER A 171 -6.76 12.58 2.11
N ARG A 172 -6.93 11.31 2.46
CA ARG A 172 -7.55 10.34 1.55
C ARG A 172 -8.97 10.78 1.16
N GLU A 173 -9.73 11.28 2.12
CA GLU A 173 -11.09 11.79 1.94
C GLU A 173 -11.12 13.01 1.02
N GLN A 174 -10.15 13.92 1.15
CA GLN A 174 -10.03 15.07 0.25
C GLN A 174 -9.72 14.64 -1.18
N CYS A 175 -8.80 13.67 -1.34
CA CYS A 175 -8.45 13.09 -2.64
C CYS A 175 -9.67 12.42 -3.30
N GLU A 176 -10.39 11.59 -2.54
CA GLU A 176 -11.60 10.89 -2.98
C GLU A 176 -12.71 11.87 -3.37
N ALA A 177 -12.99 12.87 -2.53
CA ALA A 177 -13.97 13.92 -2.81
C ALA A 177 -13.66 14.67 -4.11
N GLY A 178 -12.38 14.94 -4.39
CA GLY A 178 -11.95 15.56 -5.63
C GLY A 178 -12.27 14.71 -6.86
N VAL A 179 -11.96 13.41 -6.82
CA VAL A 179 -12.26 12.47 -7.92
C VAL A 179 -13.77 12.30 -8.10
N ILE A 180 -14.50 12.11 -7.01
CA ILE A 180 -15.97 11.99 -7.01
C ILE A 180 -16.61 13.23 -7.63
N SER A 181 -16.17 14.44 -7.23
CA SER A 181 -16.68 15.70 -7.78
C SER A 181 -16.46 15.81 -9.29
N LEU A 182 -15.27 15.43 -9.79
CA LEU A 182 -14.96 15.41 -11.21
C LEU A 182 -15.88 14.44 -11.97
N VAL A 183 -16.03 13.21 -11.47
CA VAL A 183 -16.85 12.18 -12.11
C VAL A 183 -18.33 12.58 -12.11
N SER A 184 -18.85 13.07 -10.97
CA SER A 184 -20.23 13.58 -10.85
C SER A 184 -20.51 14.69 -11.85
N SER A 185 -19.60 15.66 -11.97
CA SER A 185 -19.73 16.78 -12.91
C SER A 185 -19.74 16.31 -14.36
N HIS A 186 -18.90 15.31 -14.70
CA HIS A 186 -18.84 14.73 -16.03
C HIS A 186 -20.13 13.97 -16.37
N PHE A 187 -20.65 13.16 -15.46
CA PHE A 187 -21.93 12.48 -15.64
C PHE A 187 -23.11 13.45 -15.73
N GLN A 188 -23.13 14.51 -14.92
CA GLN A 188 -24.18 15.53 -15.00
C GLN A 188 -24.18 16.22 -16.37
N LYS A 189 -23.00 16.49 -16.93
CA LYS A 189 -22.86 17.20 -18.19
C LYS A 189 -23.26 16.38 -19.42
N TYR A 190 -22.86 15.11 -19.47
CA TYR A 190 -23.04 14.28 -20.68
C TYR A 190 -24.02 13.10 -20.50
N GLY A 191 -24.58 12.93 -19.30
CA GLY A 191 -25.63 11.95 -19.05
C GLY A 191 -25.20 10.52 -19.41
N PRO A 192 -26.03 9.76 -20.16
CA PRO A 192 -25.72 8.38 -20.57
C PRO A 192 -24.45 8.22 -21.39
N ASP A 193 -24.01 9.24 -22.11
CA ASP A 193 -22.87 9.17 -23.04
C ASP A 193 -21.50 9.36 -22.36
N ALA A 194 -21.47 9.68 -21.06
CA ALA A 194 -20.23 9.88 -20.30
C ALA A 194 -19.61 8.56 -19.82
N TYR A 195 -18.29 8.44 -19.99
CA TYR A 195 -17.48 7.32 -19.53
C TYR A 195 -16.23 7.79 -18.79
N ILE A 196 -15.80 6.97 -17.83
CA ILE A 196 -14.66 7.24 -16.96
C ILE A 196 -13.65 6.11 -17.09
N TRP A 197 -12.39 6.48 -17.32
CA TRP A 197 -11.26 5.58 -17.20
C TRP A 197 -10.38 6.01 -16.03
N ILE A 198 -10.34 5.21 -14.98
CA ILE A 198 -9.35 5.31 -13.91
C ILE A 198 -8.11 4.55 -14.34
N GLU A 199 -7.00 5.25 -14.56
CA GLU A 199 -5.72 4.64 -14.92
C GLU A 199 -5.01 4.14 -13.67
N SER A 200 -4.91 2.81 -13.54
CA SER A 200 -4.15 2.16 -12.46
C SER A 200 -2.71 1.88 -12.92
N ARG A 201 -1.71 2.39 -12.19
CA ARG A 201 -0.29 2.13 -12.50
C ARG A 201 0.22 0.81 -11.95
N THR A 202 -0.37 0.36 -10.85
CA THR A 202 -0.05 -0.88 -10.15
C THR A 202 -1.24 -1.83 -10.20
N ASN A 203 -0.99 -3.12 -9.91
CA ASN A 203 -2.05 -4.12 -9.84
C ASN A 203 -3.00 -3.90 -8.65
N PHE A 204 -2.47 -3.46 -7.50
CA PHE A 204 -3.23 -3.23 -6.27
C PHE A 204 -2.91 -1.85 -5.67
N GLY A 205 -3.84 -1.28 -4.92
CA GLY A 205 -3.70 -0.01 -4.19
C GLY A 205 -4.90 0.93 -4.33
N TYR A 206 -5.55 0.93 -5.49
CA TYR A 206 -6.62 1.90 -5.78
C TYR A 206 -8.00 1.49 -5.24
N GLU A 207 -8.13 0.32 -4.62
CA GLU A 207 -9.43 -0.29 -4.32
C GLU A 207 -10.27 0.54 -3.35
N MET A 208 -9.65 1.24 -2.40
CA MET A 208 -10.37 2.15 -1.49
C MET A 208 -11.00 3.33 -2.27
N LEU A 209 -10.23 3.99 -3.15
CA LEU A 209 -10.76 5.03 -4.04
C LEU A 209 -11.87 4.50 -4.95
N LEU A 210 -11.66 3.31 -5.54
CA LEU A 210 -12.63 2.71 -6.44
C LEU A 210 -13.92 2.30 -5.72
N LYS A 211 -13.81 1.82 -4.48
CA LYS A 211 -14.94 1.51 -3.61
C LYS A 211 -15.76 2.77 -3.29
N GLU A 212 -15.12 3.84 -2.82
CA GLU A 212 -15.81 5.10 -2.52
C GLU A 212 -16.48 5.68 -3.77
N LEU A 213 -15.81 5.61 -4.93
CA LEU A 213 -16.38 6.02 -6.20
C LEU A 213 -17.61 5.17 -6.57
N SER A 214 -17.54 3.86 -6.42
CA SER A 214 -18.64 2.92 -6.70
C SER A 214 -19.86 3.21 -5.84
N LEU A 215 -19.66 3.37 -4.54
CA LEU A 215 -20.71 3.66 -3.57
C LEU A 215 -21.39 5.00 -3.85
N HIS A 216 -20.61 6.04 -4.17
CA HIS A 216 -21.16 7.37 -4.46
C HIS A 216 -21.93 7.41 -5.79
N MET A 217 -21.38 6.79 -6.83
CA MET A 217 -22.00 6.77 -8.17
C MET A 217 -23.12 5.73 -8.29
N LYS A 218 -23.22 4.80 -7.33
CA LYS A 218 -24.11 3.63 -7.37
C LYS A 218 -23.90 2.81 -8.65
N MET A 219 -22.63 2.63 -9.03
CA MET A 219 -22.22 1.93 -10.23
C MET A 219 -21.01 1.06 -9.93
N LYS A 220 -21.05 -0.22 -10.34
CA LYS A 220 -19.91 -1.13 -10.21
C LYS A 220 -18.69 -0.60 -10.99
N ILE A 221 -17.50 -0.99 -10.60
CA ILE A 221 -16.26 -0.64 -11.32
C ILE A 221 -15.80 -1.82 -12.18
N HIS A 222 -15.62 -1.57 -13.48
CA HIS A 222 -15.14 -2.61 -14.38
C HIS A 222 -13.64 -2.86 -14.21
N VAL A 223 -13.29 -4.09 -13.85
CA VAL A 223 -11.91 -4.58 -13.68
C VAL A 223 -11.70 -5.86 -14.48
N ASP A 224 -10.48 -6.37 -14.50
CA ASP A 224 -10.18 -7.66 -15.11
C ASP A 224 -10.87 -8.83 -14.38
N HIS A 225 -11.19 -9.89 -15.14
CA HIS A 225 -11.73 -11.16 -14.62
C HIS A 225 -10.92 -11.66 -13.41
N TRP A 226 -9.59 -11.76 -13.57
CA TRP A 226 -8.72 -12.25 -12.49
C TRP A 226 -8.79 -11.37 -11.24
N LYS A 227 -8.91 -10.04 -11.37
CA LYS A 227 -9.11 -9.15 -10.21
C LYS A 227 -10.45 -9.36 -9.55
N LYS A 228 -11.51 -9.51 -10.36
CA LYS A 228 -12.87 -9.75 -9.85
C LYS A 228 -12.92 -11.03 -9.02
N VAL A 229 -12.31 -12.12 -9.50
CA VAL A 229 -12.22 -13.41 -8.79
C VAL A 229 -11.50 -13.27 -7.44
N LEU A 230 -10.44 -12.43 -7.36
CA LEU A 230 -9.75 -12.17 -6.10
C LEU A 230 -10.57 -11.29 -5.15
N TYR A 231 -11.15 -10.22 -5.67
CA TYR A 231 -11.92 -9.28 -4.86
C TYR A 231 -13.20 -9.90 -4.28
N ASP A 232 -13.79 -10.89 -4.96
CA ASP A 232 -14.94 -11.64 -4.43
C ASP A 232 -14.62 -12.47 -3.18
N GLN A 233 -13.35 -12.75 -2.91
CA GLN A 233 -12.89 -13.46 -1.72
C GLN A 233 -12.59 -12.50 -0.55
N ILE A 234 -12.67 -11.19 -0.77
CA ILE A 234 -12.30 -10.17 0.22
C ILE A 234 -13.57 -9.50 0.75
N SER A 235 -13.80 -9.66 2.05
CA SER A 235 -14.95 -9.04 2.72
C SER A 235 -14.94 -7.51 2.60
N GLY A 236 -16.11 -6.93 2.35
CA GLY A 236 -16.29 -5.50 2.18
C GLY A 236 -16.06 -4.97 0.75
N LEU A 237 -15.77 -5.84 -0.21
CA LEU A 237 -15.69 -5.52 -1.65
C LEU A 237 -16.84 -6.14 -2.46
N GLU A 238 -17.83 -6.73 -1.79
CA GLU A 238 -18.99 -7.33 -2.41
C GLU A 238 -19.76 -6.29 -3.24
N ASP A 239 -20.18 -6.68 -4.44
CA ASP A 239 -20.91 -5.82 -5.38
C ASP A 239 -20.24 -4.49 -5.79
N ILE A 240 -18.96 -4.28 -5.45
CA ILE A 240 -18.22 -3.08 -5.85
C ILE A 240 -17.69 -3.19 -7.29
N PHE A 241 -17.23 -4.37 -7.67
CA PHE A 241 -16.55 -4.60 -8.95
C PHE A 241 -17.39 -5.46 -9.89
N THR A 242 -17.13 -5.35 -11.20
CA THR A 242 -17.68 -6.24 -12.24
C THR A 242 -16.63 -6.55 -13.28
N GLU A 243 -16.71 -7.73 -13.89
CA GLU A 243 -15.93 -8.10 -15.07
C GLU A 243 -16.69 -7.83 -16.38
N ASN A 244 -17.98 -7.48 -16.28
CA ASN A 244 -18.80 -7.16 -17.44
C ASN A 244 -18.65 -5.67 -17.76
N ALA A 245 -18.00 -5.36 -18.89
CA ALA A 245 -17.80 -3.99 -19.34
C ALA A 245 -19.10 -3.25 -19.68
N GLU A 246 -20.19 -3.95 -19.99
CA GLU A 246 -21.48 -3.33 -20.37
C GLU A 246 -22.32 -2.90 -19.16
N GLU A 247 -22.04 -3.43 -17.97
CA GLU A 247 -22.78 -3.11 -16.73
C GLU A 247 -22.44 -1.75 -16.14
N THR A 248 -21.38 -1.09 -16.62
CA THR A 248 -20.90 0.16 -16.04
C THR A 248 -20.29 1.08 -17.09
N ARG A 249 -20.05 2.32 -16.66
CA ARG A 249 -19.37 3.37 -17.42
C ARG A 249 -18.07 3.82 -16.74
N ILE A 250 -17.68 3.15 -15.64
CA ILE A 250 -16.45 3.43 -14.91
C ILE A 250 -15.54 2.20 -15.00
N HIS A 251 -14.38 2.36 -15.61
CA HIS A 251 -13.44 1.27 -15.87
C HIS A 251 -12.08 1.59 -15.27
N ALA A 252 -11.49 0.63 -14.55
CA ALA A 252 -10.20 0.77 -13.89
C ALA A 252 -9.18 -0.19 -14.49
N HIS A 253 -8.28 0.32 -15.33
CA HIS A 253 -7.32 -0.48 -16.10
C HIS A 253 -5.97 0.23 -16.26
N PRO A 254 -4.85 -0.52 -16.34
CA PRO A 254 -3.56 0.05 -16.67
C PRO A 254 -3.49 0.55 -18.12
N GLU A 255 -2.68 1.58 -18.36
CA GLU A 255 -2.50 2.21 -19.68
C GLU A 255 -2.02 1.22 -20.74
N ASN A 256 -1.11 0.32 -20.38
CA ASN A 256 -0.44 -0.58 -21.32
C ASN A 256 -1.13 -1.94 -21.49
N LYS A 257 -2.37 -2.10 -21.03
CA LYS A 257 -3.05 -3.39 -21.01
C LYS A 257 -3.17 -4.05 -22.38
N TYR A 258 -3.38 -3.27 -23.45
CA TYR A 258 -3.42 -3.78 -24.82
C TYR A 258 -2.67 -2.86 -25.79
N LYS A 259 -1.80 -3.45 -26.62
CA LYS A 259 -0.99 -2.74 -27.63
C LYS A 259 -1.80 -2.12 -28.77
N ARG A 260 -3.11 -2.39 -28.86
CA ARG A 260 -4.02 -1.84 -29.85
C ARG A 260 -5.01 -0.91 -29.14
N PHE A 261 -4.64 0.36 -28.99
CA PHE A 261 -5.62 1.39 -28.69
C PHE A 261 -6.64 1.41 -29.82
N VAL A 262 -7.86 0.95 -29.54
CA VAL A 262 -8.99 1.22 -30.42
C VAL A 262 -9.23 2.73 -30.35
N LYS A 263 -9.26 3.40 -31.51
CA LYS A 263 -9.60 4.82 -31.57
C LYS A 263 -10.96 5.00 -30.88
N ASN A 264 -11.01 5.81 -29.81
CA ASN A 264 -12.20 6.01 -28.98
C ASN A 264 -12.70 4.74 -28.25
N GLY A 265 -11.77 3.90 -27.77
CA GLY A 265 -12.07 2.76 -26.90
C GLY A 265 -11.33 2.82 -25.57
N LEU A 266 -11.76 1.98 -24.63
CA LEU A 266 -11.10 1.78 -23.35
C LEU A 266 -9.99 0.72 -23.47
N PRO A 267 -9.01 0.69 -22.53
CA PRO A 267 -7.96 -0.31 -22.55
C PRO A 267 -8.52 -1.72 -22.63
N CYS A 268 -9.61 -2.04 -21.92
CA CYS A 268 -10.23 -3.37 -21.95
C CYS A 268 -10.86 -3.82 -23.28
N GLY A 269 -10.73 -3.05 -24.36
CA GLY A 269 -11.31 -3.37 -25.67
C GLY A 269 -12.77 -2.94 -25.83
N PHE A 270 -13.38 -2.41 -24.76
CA PHE A 270 -14.74 -1.85 -24.83
C PHE A 270 -14.77 -0.63 -25.76
N VAL A 271 -15.71 -0.66 -26.71
CA VAL A 271 -15.92 0.43 -27.68
C VAL A 271 -17.08 1.28 -27.20
N LEU A 272 -16.84 2.58 -27.08
CA LEU A 272 -17.83 3.54 -26.61
C LEU A 272 -19.04 3.59 -27.57
N PRO A 273 -20.28 3.48 -27.06
CA PRO A 273 -21.48 3.68 -27.87
C PRO A 273 -21.45 5.05 -28.55
N ASN A 274 -21.98 5.12 -29.77
CA ASN A 274 -22.13 6.35 -30.57
C ASN A 274 -20.83 7.14 -30.83
N ASN A 275 -19.66 6.55 -30.54
CA ASN A 275 -18.38 7.23 -30.65
C ASN A 275 -18.36 8.54 -29.83
N SER A 276 -19.01 8.55 -28.66
CA SER A 276 -19.45 9.76 -27.93
C SER A 276 -18.34 10.77 -27.63
N GLY A 277 -17.07 10.35 -27.62
CA GLY A 277 -15.93 11.22 -27.31
C GLY A 277 -15.90 11.73 -25.86
N ASN A 278 -16.95 11.45 -25.07
CA ASN A 278 -17.14 11.89 -23.70
C ASN A 278 -16.50 10.91 -22.70
N LEU A 279 -15.33 10.42 -23.04
CA LEU A 279 -14.47 9.64 -22.16
C LEU A 279 -13.47 10.58 -21.49
N ILE A 280 -13.41 10.57 -20.15
CA ILE A 280 -12.30 11.19 -19.42
C ILE A 280 -11.40 10.14 -18.81
N ARG A 281 -10.09 10.38 -18.87
CA ARG A 281 -9.05 9.62 -18.20
C ARG A 281 -8.65 10.35 -16.92
N ILE A 282 -8.68 9.65 -15.81
CA ILE A 282 -8.24 10.13 -14.50
C ILE A 282 -7.04 9.28 -14.09
N LYS A 283 -5.89 9.93 -13.90
CA LYS A 283 -4.67 9.31 -13.38
C LYS A 283 -4.47 9.74 -11.93
N PRO A 284 -4.78 8.89 -10.94
CA PRO A 284 -4.41 9.18 -9.56
C PRO A 284 -2.88 9.13 -9.41
N SER A 285 -2.28 10.12 -8.74
CA SER A 285 -0.82 10.20 -8.56
C SER A 285 -0.44 11.18 -7.45
N THR A 286 0.61 10.89 -6.70
CA THR A 286 1.15 11.81 -5.67
C THR A 286 2.34 12.63 -6.17
N MET A 287 3.16 12.08 -7.06
CA MET A 287 4.48 12.67 -7.35
C MET A 287 4.41 14.04 -8.03
N TRP A 288 3.42 14.27 -8.90
CA TRP A 288 3.25 15.61 -9.48
C TRP A 288 2.89 16.63 -8.39
N PHE A 289 2.20 16.19 -7.34
CA PHE A 289 1.68 17.04 -6.29
C PHE A 289 2.77 17.54 -5.34
N THR A 290 3.75 16.69 -5.01
CA THR A 290 4.87 17.02 -4.10
C THR A 290 5.94 17.90 -4.75
N THR A 291 5.85 18.15 -6.05
CA THR A 291 6.77 19.02 -6.80
C THR A 291 6.24 20.44 -7.00
N LEU A 292 4.96 20.69 -6.69
CA LEU A 292 4.35 22.01 -6.88
C LEU A 292 4.65 22.93 -5.68
N PRO A 293 5.01 24.21 -5.93
CA PRO A 293 5.32 25.17 -4.87
C PRO A 293 4.08 25.56 -4.05
N GLU A 294 2.89 25.55 -4.65
CA GLU A 294 1.60 25.74 -3.97
C GLU A 294 0.56 24.79 -4.52
N ILE A 295 -0.23 24.21 -3.62
CA ILE A 295 -1.30 23.28 -3.95
C ILE A 295 -2.55 24.12 -4.23
N VAL A 296 -2.92 24.21 -5.51
CA VAL A 296 -4.12 24.97 -5.89
C VAL A 296 -5.33 24.05 -6.03
N ASN A 297 -5.17 22.84 -6.57
CA ASN A 297 -6.28 21.91 -6.83
C ASN A 297 -5.87 20.44 -6.69
N ILE A 298 -6.70 19.64 -6.00
CA ILE A 298 -6.55 18.17 -5.86
C ILE A 298 -6.68 17.48 -7.22
N VAL A 299 -7.50 18.02 -8.11
CA VAL A 299 -7.69 17.49 -9.46
C VAL A 299 -7.30 18.57 -10.47
N THR A 300 -6.41 18.23 -11.39
CA THR A 300 -5.90 19.15 -12.41
C THR A 300 -6.06 18.53 -13.79
N GLN A 301 -6.60 19.29 -14.74
CA GLN A 301 -6.66 18.87 -16.13
C GLN A 301 -5.29 19.05 -16.79
N ASN A 302 -4.74 17.98 -17.37
CA ASN A 302 -3.40 17.97 -17.98
C ASN A 302 -3.43 17.58 -19.47
N GLY A 303 -4.54 17.85 -20.14
CA GLY A 303 -4.76 17.63 -21.57
C GLY A 303 -6.25 17.50 -21.91
N PRO A 304 -6.60 17.36 -23.20
CA PRO A 304 -7.97 17.08 -23.61
C PRO A 304 -8.45 15.77 -22.97
N SER A 305 -9.52 15.86 -22.17
CA SER A 305 -10.11 14.74 -21.44
C SER A 305 -9.15 13.94 -20.55
N ARG A 306 -8.04 14.53 -20.11
CA ARG A 306 -7.05 13.91 -19.22
C ARG A 306 -6.91 14.72 -17.94
N TYR A 307 -7.05 14.04 -16.82
CA TYR A 307 -6.98 14.61 -15.49
C TYR A 307 -5.96 13.85 -14.66
N ARG A 308 -5.26 14.59 -13.80
CA ARG A 308 -4.48 14.05 -12.70
C ARG A 308 -5.21 14.36 -11.40
N ALA A 309 -5.34 13.37 -10.54
CA ALA A 309 -5.97 13.50 -9.24
C ALA A 309 -4.96 13.13 -8.15
N CYS A 310 -4.84 13.96 -7.12
CA CYS A 310 -3.92 13.67 -6.03
C CYS A 310 -4.46 12.44 -5.33
N TYR A 311 -3.61 11.43 -5.15
CA TYR A 311 -3.91 10.24 -4.38
C TYR A 311 -2.58 9.65 -3.96
N SER A 312 -2.40 9.37 -2.66
CA SER A 312 -1.14 8.85 -2.11
C SER A 312 -1.37 7.53 -1.39
N PHE A 313 -0.42 6.62 -1.62
CA PHE A 313 -0.29 5.35 -0.91
C PHE A 313 0.65 5.45 0.30
N HIS A 314 1.36 6.58 0.44
CA HIS A 314 2.36 6.79 1.48
C HIS A 314 2.04 8.04 2.30
N SER A 315 2.44 8.01 3.58
CA SER A 315 2.37 9.17 4.47
C SER A 315 3.28 10.32 3.98
N SER A 316 2.79 11.53 4.18
CA SER A 316 3.54 12.78 4.04
C SER A 316 4.65 12.90 5.09
N TYR A 317 5.57 13.83 4.90
CA TYR A 317 6.64 14.09 5.87
C TYR A 317 6.09 14.48 7.26
N ALA A 318 4.99 15.24 7.32
CA ALA A 318 4.35 15.57 8.59
C ALA A 318 3.73 14.34 9.27
N GLU A 319 3.09 13.45 8.51
CA GLU A 319 2.48 12.22 9.04
C GLU A 319 3.54 11.21 9.53
N ILE A 320 4.65 11.05 8.79
CA ILE A 320 5.80 10.22 9.22
C ILE A 320 6.38 10.79 10.53
N ARG A 321 6.59 12.11 10.57
CA ARG A 321 7.11 12.79 11.77
C ARG A 321 6.19 12.59 12.96
N ASP A 322 4.88 12.75 12.77
CA ASP A 322 3.88 12.58 13.82
C ASP A 322 3.93 11.18 14.43
N LEU A 323 3.96 10.14 13.58
CA LEU A 323 4.07 8.75 14.03
C LEU A 323 5.34 8.49 14.84
N VAL A 324 6.50 8.92 14.32
CA VAL A 324 7.79 8.73 15.01
C VAL A 324 7.82 9.47 16.35
N GLN A 325 7.24 10.67 16.42
CA GLN A 325 7.19 11.47 17.64
C GLN A 325 6.20 10.97 18.68
N TYR A 326 5.11 10.34 18.25
CA TYR A 326 4.17 9.69 19.14
C TYR A 326 4.80 8.42 19.74
N LEU A 327 5.32 7.53 18.90
CA LEU A 327 5.85 6.23 19.32
C LEU A 327 7.19 6.31 20.06
N LYS A 328 7.98 7.36 19.81
CA LYS A 328 9.29 7.64 20.46
C LYS A 328 10.20 6.40 20.56
N PRO A 329 10.46 5.70 19.44
CA PRO A 329 11.34 4.54 19.49
C PRO A 329 12.76 4.96 19.87
N ALA A 330 13.52 4.09 20.54
CA ALA A 330 14.91 4.37 20.90
C ALA A 330 15.83 4.52 19.66
N ARG A 331 15.45 3.91 18.53
CA ARG A 331 16.10 4.04 17.21
C ARG A 331 15.04 4.04 16.12
N VAL A 332 15.32 4.74 15.03
CA VAL A 332 14.46 4.76 13.84
C VAL A 332 15.32 4.59 12.60
N PHE A 333 14.88 3.79 11.64
CA PHE A 333 15.61 3.44 10.44
C PHE A 333 14.71 3.59 9.20
N PRO A 334 15.24 4.09 8.07
CA PRO A 334 14.47 4.19 6.83
C PRO A 334 14.33 2.84 6.14
N ASN A 335 13.13 2.52 5.67
CA ASN A 335 12.90 1.39 4.76
C ASN A 335 13.30 1.74 3.32
N VAL A 336 13.10 3.01 2.93
CA VAL A 336 13.28 3.49 1.55
C VAL A 336 14.27 4.65 1.52
N ILE A 337 15.19 4.64 0.56
CA ILE A 337 16.05 5.79 0.28
C ILE A 337 15.52 6.45 -0.99
N PRO A 338 14.88 7.64 -0.91
CA PRO A 338 14.40 8.35 -2.09
C PRO A 338 15.55 8.63 -3.08
N THR A 339 15.31 8.50 -4.38
CA THR A 339 16.35 8.56 -5.44
C THR A 339 17.24 9.80 -5.42
N SER A 340 16.76 10.92 -4.87
CA SER A 340 17.50 12.19 -4.78
C SER A 340 18.21 12.40 -3.44
N LYS A 341 18.23 11.37 -2.58
CA LYS A 341 18.70 11.45 -1.20
C LYS A 341 19.67 10.33 -0.87
N THR A 342 20.53 10.57 0.11
CA THR A 342 21.40 9.54 0.68
C THR A 342 20.74 8.91 1.91
N PHE A 343 21.24 7.72 2.30
CA PHE A 343 20.83 7.09 3.55
C PHE A 343 21.04 8.03 4.75
N ASP A 344 22.21 8.68 4.84
CA ASP A 344 22.56 9.58 5.94
C ASP A 344 21.62 10.78 6.02
N GLU A 345 21.24 11.39 4.89
CA GLU A 345 20.28 12.51 4.88
C GLU A 345 18.91 12.13 5.46
N ILE A 346 18.40 10.95 5.10
CA ILE A 346 17.11 10.46 5.61
C ILE A 346 17.24 10.04 7.07
N GLN A 347 18.33 9.38 7.43
CA GLN A 347 18.62 8.96 8.80
C GLN A 347 18.72 10.17 9.74
N ASP A 348 19.37 11.25 9.31
CA ASP A 348 19.45 12.51 10.04
C ASP A 348 18.07 13.17 10.19
N ALA A 349 17.25 13.15 9.14
CA ALA A 349 15.87 13.65 9.22
C ALA A 349 15.05 12.89 10.26
N LEU A 350 15.11 11.56 10.26
CA LEU A 350 14.41 10.72 11.24
C LEU A 350 14.93 10.93 12.67
N ASN A 351 16.26 11.04 12.84
CA ASN A 351 16.86 11.37 14.14
C ASN A 351 16.38 12.74 14.65
N SER A 352 16.24 13.72 13.74
CA SER A 352 15.75 15.05 14.09
C SER A 352 14.31 15.04 14.61
N PHE A 353 13.48 14.08 14.17
CA PHE A 353 12.10 13.93 14.65
C PHE A 353 12.05 13.56 16.13
N LEU A 354 12.97 12.72 16.59
CA LEU A 354 13.08 12.32 18.00
C LEU A 354 13.56 13.47 18.89
N LEU A 355 14.38 14.38 18.36
CA LEU A 355 14.98 15.49 19.11
C LEU A 355 14.09 16.73 19.17
N ASN A 356 13.34 17.02 18.11
CA ASN A 356 12.60 18.28 17.95
C ASN A 356 11.09 18.05 17.91
N PRO A 357 10.36 18.14 19.03
CA PRO A 357 8.91 17.93 19.04
C PRO A 357 8.19 18.87 18.06
N HIS A 358 7.24 18.33 17.31
CA HIS A 358 6.41 19.12 16.41
C HIS A 358 5.37 19.89 17.25
N TYR A 359 5.42 21.22 17.19
CA TYR A 359 4.62 22.11 18.04
C TYR A 359 3.08 22.02 17.85
N LYS A 360 2.57 21.16 16.96
CA LYS A 360 1.11 21.05 16.75
C LYS A 360 0.37 20.23 17.82
N HIS A 361 1.07 19.47 18.67
CA HIS A 361 0.41 18.58 19.65
C HIS A 361 0.22 19.15 21.07
N PHE A 362 0.62 20.41 21.33
CA PHE A 362 0.53 21.02 22.66
C PHE A 362 -0.54 22.11 22.83
N SER A 363 -1.41 22.35 21.85
CA SER A 363 -2.39 23.46 21.91
C SER A 363 -3.84 23.04 22.11
N SER A 364 -4.14 21.82 22.57
CA SER A 364 -5.53 21.40 22.88
C SER A 364 -5.77 21.02 24.33
N ILE A 365 -4.79 21.22 25.22
CA ILE A 365 -4.97 21.12 26.67
C ILE A 365 -4.24 22.33 27.26
N GLU A 366 -4.99 23.22 27.91
CA GLU A 366 -4.56 24.50 28.51
C GLU A 366 -4.39 25.70 27.57
N SER A 367 -5.46 26.48 27.41
CA SER A 367 -5.35 27.94 27.45
C SER A 367 -6.64 28.55 28.00
N GLU A 368 -6.67 28.75 29.31
CA GLU A 368 -7.45 29.82 29.91
C GLU A 368 -6.97 31.19 29.38
N GLU A 369 -7.91 32.13 29.43
CA GLU A 369 -7.93 33.45 28.82
C GLU A 369 -6.71 34.34 29.11
N GLN A 370 -6.19 35.05 28.09
CA GLN A 370 -6.20 36.53 28.04
C GLN A 370 -5.63 37.11 26.72
N PRO A 371 -6.07 38.32 26.28
CA PRO A 371 -5.78 38.85 24.96
C PRO A 371 -4.68 39.92 24.96
N LEU A 372 -3.66 39.74 24.09
CA LEU A 372 -2.69 40.75 23.67
C LEU A 372 -2.40 40.44 22.19
N GLY A 373 -2.42 41.34 21.21
CA GLY A 373 -2.18 42.76 21.13
C GLY A 373 -1.59 42.97 19.72
N ILE A 374 -2.14 43.90 18.94
CA ILE A 374 -1.84 44.09 17.52
C ILE A 374 -0.35 44.45 17.30
N MET A 375 0.35 43.73 16.40
CA MET A 375 1.64 44.18 15.87
C MET A 375 1.71 44.16 14.33
N LYS A 376 2.23 45.27 13.81
CA LYS A 376 2.27 45.70 12.41
C LYS A 376 3.26 44.89 11.57
N ILE A 377 2.85 44.63 10.33
CA ILE A 377 3.67 44.06 9.25
C ILE A 377 4.63 45.12 8.71
N THR A 378 5.92 44.81 8.67
CA THR A 378 6.91 45.48 7.82
C THR A 378 7.43 44.50 6.76
N LYS A 379 7.12 44.79 5.50
CA LYS A 379 7.66 44.10 4.31
C LYS A 379 9.17 44.39 4.21
N SER A 380 9.97 43.34 4.02
CA SER A 380 11.25 43.45 3.31
C SER A 380 11.27 42.43 2.19
N SER A 381 11.56 42.93 1.00
CA SER A 381 11.75 42.20 -0.24
C SER A 381 13.21 41.75 -0.34
N VAL A 382 13.44 40.47 -0.58
CA VAL A 382 14.71 40.00 -1.13
C VAL A 382 14.40 39.01 -2.26
N GLN A 383 14.84 39.40 -3.45
CA GLN A 383 14.99 38.53 -4.60
C GLN A 383 16.17 37.61 -4.33
N ASP A 384 16.05 36.32 -4.65
CA ASP A 384 17.17 35.60 -5.22
C ASP A 384 16.71 34.45 -6.12
N SER A 385 17.31 34.46 -7.30
CA SER A 385 17.15 33.51 -8.39
C SER A 385 18.03 32.29 -8.15
N ALA A 386 17.45 31.09 -8.20
CA ALA A 386 18.19 29.86 -8.44
C ALA A 386 17.38 28.94 -9.35
N SER A 387 18.01 28.50 -10.43
CA SER A 387 17.48 27.61 -11.45
C SER A 387 17.11 26.24 -10.85
N PHE A 388 15.87 25.82 -11.08
CA PHE A 388 15.31 24.56 -10.61
C PHE A 388 15.78 23.40 -11.49
N GLY A 389 16.43 22.41 -10.87
CA GLY A 389 16.61 21.07 -11.44
C GLY A 389 15.41 20.20 -11.08
N ASP A 390 14.80 19.60 -12.09
CA ASP A 390 13.62 18.73 -11.98
C ASP A 390 13.97 17.40 -11.28
N CYS A 391 13.22 17.05 -10.23
CA CYS A 391 13.28 15.73 -9.60
C CYS A 391 12.22 14.82 -10.23
N VAL A 392 12.63 13.97 -11.17
CA VAL A 392 11.77 12.95 -11.78
C VAL A 392 11.93 11.64 -11.01
N PHE A 393 10.85 11.18 -10.38
CA PHE A 393 10.74 9.84 -9.82
C PHE A 393 10.00 8.96 -10.84
N ASP A 394 10.53 7.79 -11.13
CA ASP A 394 9.91 6.80 -12.01
C ASP A 394 9.58 5.57 -11.17
N GLU A 395 8.29 5.30 -10.94
CA GLU A 395 7.82 4.16 -10.13
C GLU A 395 8.06 2.80 -10.82
N THR A 396 8.64 2.77 -12.02
CA THR A 396 9.03 1.52 -12.67
C THR A 396 10.26 1.68 -13.55
N GLN A 397 11.45 1.34 -13.06
CA GLN A 397 12.56 0.96 -13.94
C GLN A 397 13.22 -0.34 -13.46
N SER A 398 12.76 -1.45 -14.04
CA SER A 398 13.51 -2.69 -14.11
C SER A 398 14.56 -2.56 -15.21
N GLN A 399 15.85 -2.56 -14.86
CA GLN A 399 16.93 -2.75 -15.82
C GLN A 399 17.16 -4.25 -16.01
N SER A 400 16.80 -4.78 -17.19
CA SER A 400 17.20 -6.12 -17.63
C SER A 400 18.59 -6.06 -18.26
N VAL A 401 19.55 -6.74 -17.64
CA VAL A 401 20.88 -6.99 -18.24
C VAL A 401 20.76 -8.21 -19.14
N GLY A 402 20.91 -8.00 -20.44
CA GLY A 402 20.85 -9.06 -21.45
C GLY A 402 22.11 -9.93 -21.46
N LEU A 403 21.92 -11.25 -21.34
CA LEU A 403 22.92 -12.26 -21.72
C LEU A 403 22.33 -13.13 -22.83
N LYS A 404 23.06 -13.19 -23.95
CA LYS A 404 22.80 -14.05 -25.11
C LYS A 404 23.40 -15.44 -24.91
N ALA A 405 22.60 -16.47 -25.14
CA ALA A 405 22.92 -17.78 -25.74
C ALA A 405 21.59 -18.56 -25.81
N GLY A 406 21.19 -19.38 -26.77
CA GLY A 406 21.87 -20.03 -27.89
C GLY A 406 21.28 -21.45 -28.04
N ALA A 407 20.30 -21.61 -28.95
CA ALA A 407 19.87 -22.79 -29.72
C ALA A 407 19.66 -24.21 -29.11
N GLY A 408 18.59 -24.88 -29.58
CA GLY A 408 18.44 -26.35 -29.71
C GLY A 408 17.20 -26.93 -29.02
N LEU A 409 16.05 -27.10 -29.71
CA LEU A 409 15.59 -28.28 -30.48
C LEU A 409 14.91 -29.40 -29.65
N ASP A 410 13.64 -29.62 -30.01
CA ASP A 410 12.94 -30.90 -30.23
C ASP A 410 12.27 -31.74 -29.12
N ASN A 411 10.94 -31.89 -29.35
CA ASN A 411 10.12 -33.13 -29.40
C ASN A 411 9.26 -33.61 -28.21
N ASN A 412 7.94 -33.55 -28.46
CA ASN A 412 6.88 -34.58 -28.35
C ASN A 412 6.43 -35.21 -27.00
N VAL A 413 5.18 -34.86 -26.59
CA VAL A 413 3.94 -35.70 -26.45
C VAL A 413 3.94 -36.92 -25.46
N PRO A 414 2.82 -37.45 -24.87
CA PRO A 414 1.42 -37.00 -24.67
C PRO A 414 0.87 -37.08 -23.21
N ALA A 415 -0.41 -36.69 -23.10
CA ALA A 415 -1.39 -36.77 -22.02
C ALA A 415 -1.75 -38.16 -21.42
N HIS A 416 -2.30 -38.13 -20.19
CA HIS A 416 -3.35 -39.01 -19.62
C HIS A 416 -3.96 -38.29 -18.38
N VAL A 417 -5.25 -37.89 -18.32
CA VAL A 417 -6.53 -38.61 -18.04
C VAL A 417 -6.70 -39.09 -16.58
N GLY A 418 -7.77 -38.60 -15.91
CA GLY A 418 -8.50 -39.25 -14.80
C GLY A 418 -8.90 -38.27 -13.67
N HIS A 419 -10.13 -37.73 -13.59
CA HIS A 419 -11.41 -38.25 -13.05
C HIS A 419 -11.50 -38.47 -11.52
N GLY A 420 -12.58 -37.96 -10.90
CA GLY A 420 -13.15 -38.37 -9.60
C GLY A 420 -13.08 -37.30 -8.50
N VAL A 421 -14.08 -36.44 -8.23
CA VAL A 421 -15.44 -36.62 -7.63
C VAL A 421 -15.44 -36.65 -6.08
N THR A 422 -16.47 -35.97 -5.52
CA THR A 422 -17.03 -35.87 -4.14
C THR A 422 -16.41 -34.78 -3.24
N ASP A 423 -17.07 -33.64 -2.98
CA ASP A 423 -18.33 -33.41 -2.24
C ASP A 423 -18.15 -33.65 -0.73
N ASP A 424 -18.18 -32.58 0.07
CA ASP A 424 -19.06 -32.50 1.23
C ASP A 424 -19.06 -31.10 1.87
N SER A 425 -20.28 -30.61 2.00
CA SER A 425 -20.75 -29.42 2.68
C SER A 425 -20.53 -29.46 4.19
N HIS A 426 -19.99 -28.37 4.75
CA HIS A 426 -20.25 -28.01 6.14
C HIS A 426 -20.44 -26.50 6.27
N GLU A 427 -21.70 -26.09 6.35
CA GLU A 427 -22.13 -24.81 6.88
C GLU A 427 -21.64 -24.66 8.34
N SER A 428 -21.02 -23.52 8.66
CA SER A 428 -20.89 -23.08 10.05
C SER A 428 -21.08 -21.56 10.17
N LEU A 429 -22.23 -21.21 10.74
CA LEU A 429 -22.46 -20.14 11.72
C LEU A 429 -21.32 -19.12 11.94
N LEU A 430 -21.27 -18.06 11.14
CA LEU A 430 -20.45 -16.85 11.39
C LEU A 430 -21.21 -15.54 11.17
N GLY A 431 -22.52 -15.54 11.38
CA GLY A 431 -23.31 -14.32 11.53
C GLY A 431 -23.66 -14.11 12.99
N LEU A 432 -22.88 -13.29 13.74
CA LEU A 432 -23.37 -12.52 14.92
C LEU A 432 -22.34 -11.67 15.69
N LEU A 433 -21.07 -11.51 15.28
CA LEU A 433 -20.11 -10.71 16.08
C LEU A 433 -19.72 -9.31 15.55
N PHE A 434 -20.27 -8.84 14.43
CA PHE A 434 -19.89 -7.53 13.86
C PHE A 434 -20.86 -6.36 14.15
N ILE A 435 -21.85 -6.53 15.03
CA ILE A 435 -22.85 -5.46 15.32
C ILE A 435 -22.58 -4.70 16.64
N SER A 436 -21.61 -5.10 17.47
CA SER A 436 -21.50 -4.53 18.84
C SER A 436 -20.46 -3.41 19.07
N LEU A 437 -19.90 -2.78 18.02
CA LEU A 437 -18.95 -1.65 18.19
C LEU A 437 -19.44 -0.31 17.62
N SER A 438 -20.58 -0.26 16.94
CA SER A 438 -21.16 0.99 16.39
C SER A 438 -22.28 1.63 17.22
N LYS A 439 -22.46 1.25 18.50
CA LYS A 439 -23.55 1.79 19.36
C LYS A 439 -23.13 2.43 20.69
N MET A 440 -21.84 2.73 20.90
CA MET A 440 -21.36 3.31 22.16
C MET A 440 -20.73 4.72 22.04
N LEU A 441 -21.20 5.54 21.09
CA LEU A 441 -20.72 6.93 20.95
C LEU A 441 -21.80 8.01 20.83
N HIS A 442 -23.03 7.77 21.31
CA HIS A 442 -24.04 8.83 21.48
C HIS A 442 -24.74 8.71 22.84
N THR A 443 -24.02 9.07 23.91
CA THR A 443 -24.59 9.54 25.18
C THR A 443 -23.51 10.26 26.00
N LYS A 444 -23.30 11.54 25.73
CA LYS A 444 -23.35 12.63 26.71
C LYS A 444 -23.13 13.97 26.02
#